data_AF-A0A929F8Z1-F1
#
_entry.id   AF-A0A929F8Z1-F1
#
_cell.length_a   1.000
_cell.length_b   1.000
_cell.length_c   1.000
_cell.angle_alpha   90.00
_cell.angle_beta   90.00
_cell.angle_gamma   90.00
#
_symmetry.space_group_name_H-M   'P 1'
#
loop_
_entity.id
_entity.type
_entity.pdbx_description
1 polymer ?
#
loop_
_entity_poly.entity_id
_entity_poly.type
_entity_poly.pdbx_seq_one_letter_code
_entity_poly.pdbx_strand_id
1 'polypeptide(L)'
;MEVRETAACGISQREFVIELDDDGLVHFYRILLYAQEGIGFYEEDYLEDLKSQLSYIIGPTLEEEPTANTAEDEIQWEDTGTLYALSFNEDLAKKLYQVLLAVEHPGENLDEKLNQKLLDQMLAMAPNTLDNLPTTNQ
;
A
#
# COMPACT_ATOMS: atom_id res chain seq x y z
N MET A 1 2.75 -12.90 -0.20
CA MET A 1 2.16 -11.73 -0.86
C MET A 1 2.10 -11.97 -2.35
N GLU A 2 0.97 -11.64 -2.98
CA GLU A 2 0.78 -11.73 -4.44
C GLU A 2 -0.02 -10.51 -4.91
N VAL A 3 0.38 -9.89 -6.03
CA VAL A 3 -0.34 -8.79 -6.67
C VAL A 3 -0.91 -9.26 -8.00
N ARG A 4 -2.22 -9.05 -8.23
CA ARG A 4 -2.93 -9.51 -9.44
C ARG A 4 -3.69 -8.36 -10.12
N GLU A 5 -3.78 -8.43 -11.45
CA GLU A 5 -4.64 -7.57 -12.28
C GLU A 5 -6.04 -8.18 -12.39
N THR A 6 -7.10 -7.39 -12.16
CA THR A 6 -8.49 -7.81 -12.31
C THR A 6 -9.13 -7.14 -13.53
N ALA A 7 -9.79 -7.94 -14.38
CA ALA A 7 -10.50 -7.44 -15.56
C ALA A 7 -11.95 -7.07 -15.18
N ALA A 8 -12.19 -5.82 -14.78
CA ALA A 8 -13.54 -5.28 -14.67
C ALA A 8 -14.07 -4.89 -16.05
N CYS A 9 -15.11 -5.59 -16.51
CA CYS A 9 -15.74 -5.37 -17.80
C CYS A 9 -16.47 -4.00 -17.81
N GLY A 10 -15.85 -2.97 -18.37
CA GLY A 10 -16.53 -1.68 -18.69
C GLY A 10 -15.90 -0.42 -18.11
N ILE A 11 -14.82 -0.51 -17.33
CA ILE A 11 -14.05 0.64 -16.84
C ILE A 11 -12.74 0.68 -17.63
N SER A 12 -12.36 1.86 -18.14
CA SER A 12 -11.16 2.02 -19.00
C SER A 12 -9.84 2.01 -18.22
N GLN A 13 -9.87 1.67 -16.92
CA GLN A 13 -8.73 1.69 -16.01
C GLN A 13 -8.49 0.28 -15.46
N ARG A 14 -7.21 -0.11 -15.35
CA ARG A 14 -6.82 -1.40 -14.78
C ARG A 14 -7.04 -1.37 -13.27
N GLU A 15 -7.58 -2.45 -12.73
CA GLU A 15 -7.77 -2.67 -11.30
C GLU A 15 -6.75 -3.69 -10.79
N PHE A 16 -6.28 -3.49 -9.57
CA PHE A 16 -5.25 -4.28 -8.93
C PHE A 16 -5.68 -4.66 -7.52
N VAL A 17 -5.21 -5.82 -7.07
CA VAL A 17 -5.40 -6.30 -5.71
C VAL A 17 -4.07 -6.79 -5.14
N ILE A 18 -3.75 -6.37 -3.91
CA ILE A 18 -2.68 -6.95 -3.08
C ILE A 18 -3.34 -7.78 -1.98
N GLU A 19 -3.00 -9.06 -1.89
CA GLU A 19 -3.49 -9.95 -0.82
C GLU A 19 -2.39 -10.24 0.21
N LEU A 20 -2.69 -9.98 1.48
CA LEU A 20 -1.79 -10.11 2.62
C LEU A 20 -2.35 -11.07 3.67
N ASP A 21 -1.50 -11.88 4.29
CA ASP A 21 -1.80 -12.56 5.55
C ASP A 21 -1.57 -11.62 6.75
N ASP A 22 -1.75 -12.10 7.97
CA ASP A 22 -1.55 -11.30 9.19
C ASP A 22 -0.14 -10.69 9.27
N ASP A 23 0.90 -11.49 8.98
CA ASP A 23 2.29 -11.03 9.00
C ASP A 23 2.53 -9.97 7.91
N GLY A 24 2.05 -10.22 6.68
CA GLY A 24 2.12 -9.27 5.58
C GLY A 24 1.41 -7.95 5.90
N LEU A 25 0.25 -8.00 6.55
CA LEU A 25 -0.47 -6.79 6.99
C LEU A 25 0.37 -5.97 7.97
N VAL A 26 1.02 -6.63 8.93
CA VAL A 26 1.91 -5.97 9.90
C VAL A 26 3.12 -5.33 9.21
N HIS A 27 3.77 -6.04 8.29
CA HIS A 27 4.90 -5.49 7.54
C HIS A 27 4.50 -4.29 6.70
N PHE A 28 3.36 -4.36 6.00
CA PHE A 28 2.83 -3.27 5.21
C PHE A 28 2.49 -2.06 6.09
N TYR A 29 1.84 -2.28 7.23
CA TYR A 29 1.49 -1.22 8.17
C TYR A 29 2.72 -0.48 8.69
N ARG A 30 3.77 -1.23 9.07
CA ARG A 30 5.05 -0.65 9.51
C ARG A 30 5.74 0.19 8.45
N ILE A 31 5.68 -0.24 7.19
CA ILE A 31 6.22 0.52 6.06
C ILE A 31 5.51 1.87 5.93
N LEU A 32 4.17 1.89 5.94
CA LEU A 32 3.40 3.13 5.83
C LEU A 32 3.62 4.06 7.02
N LEU A 33 3.72 3.51 8.23
CA LEU A 33 4.01 4.28 9.43
C LEU A 33 5.42 4.89 9.37
N TYR A 34 6.42 4.10 8.97
CA TYR A 34 7.80 4.56 8.82
C TYR A 34 7.93 5.61 7.71
N ALA A 35 7.26 5.43 6.58
CA ALA A 35 7.26 6.42 5.49
C ALA A 35 6.74 7.80 5.95
N GLN A 36 5.76 7.81 6.86
CA GLN A 36 5.16 9.03 7.40
C GLN A 36 5.96 9.66 8.54
N GLU A 37 6.39 8.86 9.52
CA GLU A 37 6.97 9.39 10.75
C GLU A 37 8.50 9.31 10.80
N GLY A 38 9.12 8.46 9.97
CA GLY A 38 10.54 8.13 10.04
C GLY A 38 10.93 7.42 11.34
N ILE A 39 9.96 6.89 12.08
CA ILE A 39 10.11 6.24 13.38
C ILE A 39 9.72 4.77 13.26
N GLY A 40 10.46 3.92 13.97
CA GLY A 40 10.21 2.49 14.02
C GLY A 40 11.16 1.69 13.13
N PHE A 41 10.68 0.55 12.63
CA PHE A 41 11.42 -0.34 11.76
C PHE A 41 10.47 -1.03 10.77
N TYR A 42 11.00 -1.48 9.65
CA TYR A 42 10.32 -2.28 8.65
C TYR A 42 11.28 -3.36 8.14
N GLU A 43 10.74 -4.39 7.48
CA GLU A 43 11.56 -5.42 6.83
C GLU A 43 11.95 -4.94 5.43
N GLU A 44 13.24 -4.72 5.20
CA GLU A 44 13.77 -4.19 3.94
C GLU A 44 13.49 -5.15 2.76
N ASP A 45 13.72 -6.44 2.96
CA ASP A 45 13.46 -7.48 1.94
C ASP A 45 11.98 -7.48 1.51
N TYR A 46 11.06 -7.24 2.46
CA TYR A 46 9.63 -7.16 2.18
C TYR A 46 9.27 -5.91 1.36
N LEU A 47 9.85 -4.75 1.72
CA LEU A 47 9.66 -3.51 0.97
C LEU A 47 10.15 -3.64 -0.47
N GLU A 48 11.35 -4.21 -0.66
CA GLU A 48 11.95 -4.36 -1.98
C GLU A 48 11.17 -5.36 -2.85
N ASP A 49 10.65 -6.45 -2.26
CA ASP A 49 9.75 -7.36 -2.97
C ASP A 49 8.45 -6.66 -3.38
N LEU A 50 7.82 -5.89 -2.48
CA LEU A 50 6.60 -5.14 -2.79
C LEU A 50 6.83 -4.10 -3.90
N LYS A 51 7.92 -3.32 -3.83
CA LYS A 51 8.32 -2.38 -4.89
C LYS A 51 8.55 -3.11 -6.21
N SER A 52 9.20 -4.27 -6.19
CA SER A 52 9.46 -5.07 -7.39
C SER A 52 8.16 -5.58 -8.03
N GLN A 53 7.22 -6.10 -7.23
CA GLN A 53 5.94 -6.59 -7.72
C GLN A 53 5.08 -5.45 -8.31
N LEU A 54 5.00 -4.30 -7.63
CA LEU A 54 4.28 -3.14 -8.17
C LEU A 54 4.94 -2.62 -9.45
N SER A 55 6.26 -2.37 -9.44
CA SER A 55 6.96 -1.88 -10.64
C SER A 55 6.89 -2.84 -11.82
N TYR A 56 6.78 -4.16 -11.60
CA TYR A 56 6.55 -5.11 -12.68
C TYR A 56 5.18 -4.94 -13.35
N ILE A 57 4.15 -4.61 -12.57
CA ILE A 57 2.75 -4.54 -13.03
C ILE A 57 2.40 -3.18 -13.64
N ILE A 58 2.92 -2.10 -13.05
CA ILE A 58 2.67 -0.71 -13.49
C ILE A 58 3.88 -0.07 -14.17
N GLY A 59 4.99 -0.79 -14.33
CA GLY A 59 6.22 -0.30 -14.96
C GLY A 59 6.03 0.43 -16.28
N PRO A 60 5.18 -0.05 -17.21
CA PRO A 60 4.89 0.66 -18.45
C PRO A 60 4.25 2.04 -18.27
N THR A 61 3.64 2.33 -17.11
CA THR A 61 2.88 3.56 -16.84
C THR A 61 3.49 4.41 -15.72
N LEU A 62 4.59 3.99 -15.08
CA LEU A 62 5.26 4.73 -13.99
C LEU A 62 5.80 6.11 -14.40
N GLU A 63 6.16 6.30 -15.67
CA GLU A 63 6.64 7.58 -16.19
C GLU A 63 5.51 8.60 -16.44
N GLU A 64 4.25 8.16 -16.37
CA GLU A 64 3.08 9.01 -16.57
C GLU A 64 2.56 9.52 -15.22
N GLU A 65 2.40 10.84 -15.08
CA GLU A 65 1.82 11.42 -13.88
C GLU A 65 0.40 10.86 -13.62
N PRO A 66 0.05 10.55 -12.35
CA PRO A 66 -1.31 10.14 -11.99
C PRO A 66 -2.33 11.19 -12.44
N THR A 67 -3.49 10.76 -12.93
CA THR A 67 -4.49 11.71 -13.39
C THR A 67 -5.06 12.55 -12.24
N ALA A 68 -5.29 13.85 -12.46
CA ALA A 68 -5.75 14.77 -11.41
C ALA A 68 -7.13 14.44 -10.82
N ASN A 69 -7.87 13.50 -11.42
CA ASN A 69 -9.21 13.08 -11.01
C ASN A 69 -9.24 11.70 -10.33
N THR A 70 -8.11 11.12 -9.95
CA THR A 70 -8.10 9.84 -9.22
C THR A 70 -8.91 9.98 -7.93
N ALA A 71 -10.07 9.35 -7.88
CA ALA A 71 -10.87 9.31 -6.67
C ALA A 71 -10.17 8.43 -5.65
N GLU A 72 -9.65 9.03 -4.58
CA GLU A 72 -9.02 8.29 -3.49
C GLU A 72 -9.97 7.26 -2.86
N ASP A 73 -11.28 7.37 -3.07
CA ASP A 73 -12.29 6.38 -2.62
C ASP A 73 -12.22 5.04 -3.35
N GLU A 74 -11.44 4.96 -4.43
CA GLU A 74 -11.21 3.72 -5.19
C GLU A 74 -10.09 2.85 -4.60
N ILE A 75 -9.38 3.31 -3.55
CA ILE A 75 -8.48 2.46 -2.75
C ILE A 75 -9.12 2.04 -1.44
N GLN A 76 -9.24 0.73 -1.24
CA GLN A 76 -9.97 0.14 -0.11
C GLN A 76 -9.34 -1.17 0.36
N TRP A 77 -9.23 -1.30 1.67
CA TRP A 77 -8.97 -2.58 2.34
C TRP A 77 -10.25 -3.37 2.59
N GLU A 78 -10.17 -4.69 2.43
CA GLU A 78 -11.21 -5.67 2.78
C GLU A 78 -10.61 -6.83 3.58
N ASP A 79 -11.27 -7.22 4.68
CA ASP A 79 -10.99 -8.46 5.39
C ASP A 79 -11.82 -9.59 4.77
N THR A 80 -11.16 -10.53 4.11
CA THR A 80 -11.80 -11.67 3.46
C THR A 80 -12.04 -12.84 4.42
N GLY A 81 -11.65 -12.72 5.68
CA GLY A 81 -11.67 -13.74 6.73
C GLY A 81 -10.45 -14.66 6.73
N THR A 82 -9.69 -14.71 5.64
CA THR A 82 -8.42 -15.46 5.53
C THR A 82 -7.23 -14.60 5.20
N LEU A 83 -7.45 -13.48 4.49
CA LEU A 83 -6.46 -12.55 4.00
C LEU A 83 -7.05 -11.13 4.04
N TYR A 84 -6.17 -10.14 4.02
CA TYR A 84 -6.51 -8.74 3.84
C TYR A 84 -6.21 -8.33 2.41
N ALA A 85 -7.21 -7.82 1.71
CA ALA A 85 -7.11 -7.43 0.31
C ALA A 85 -7.12 -5.90 0.18
N LEU A 86 -6.12 -5.32 -0.46
CA LEU A 86 -6.11 -3.92 -0.87
C LEU A 86 -6.46 -3.83 -2.34
N SER A 87 -7.61 -3.26 -2.67
CA SER A 87 -8.06 -3.03 -4.04
C SER A 87 -7.84 -1.58 -4.45
N PHE A 88 -7.34 -1.34 -5.66
CA PHE A 88 -7.03 -0.01 -6.19
C PHE A 88 -6.91 0.00 -7.71
N ASN A 89 -6.98 1.19 -8.32
CA ASN A 89 -6.78 1.36 -9.77
C ASN A 89 -5.31 1.67 -10.11
N GLU A 90 -5.01 1.79 -11.41
CA GLU A 90 -3.66 2.10 -11.90
C GLU A 90 -3.05 3.41 -11.41
N ASP A 91 -3.82 4.48 -11.31
CA ASP A 91 -3.30 5.75 -10.80
C ASP A 91 -2.95 5.64 -9.30
N LEU A 92 -3.78 4.94 -8.52
CA LEU A 92 -3.56 4.67 -7.11
C LEU A 92 -2.38 3.73 -6.90
N ALA A 93 -2.13 2.80 -7.83
CA ALA A 93 -0.93 1.96 -7.82
C ALA A 93 0.35 2.81 -7.93
N LYS A 94 0.36 3.81 -8.82
CA LYS A 94 1.49 4.75 -8.96
C LYS A 94 1.70 5.56 -7.68
N LYS A 95 0.61 6.08 -7.09
CA LYS A 95 0.69 6.81 -5.82
C LYS A 95 1.17 5.92 -4.67
N LEU A 96 0.69 4.69 -4.58
CA LEU A 96 1.15 3.72 -3.61
C LEU A 96 2.65 3.44 -3.80
N TYR A 97 3.10 3.26 -5.03
CA TYR A 97 4.54 3.09 -5.32
C TYR A 97 5.38 4.30 -4.86
N GLN A 98 4.89 5.52 -5.05
CA GLN A 98 5.54 6.73 -4.52
C GLN A 98 5.62 6.74 -2.98
N VAL A 99 4.56 6.32 -2.30
CA VAL A 99 4.57 6.14 -0.84
C VAL A 99 5.66 5.15 -0.40
N LEU A 100 5.82 4.04 -1.12
CA LEU A 100 6.86 3.05 -0.82
C LEU A 100 8.29 3.57 -1.05
N LEU A 101 8.48 4.46 -2.03
CA LEU A 101 9.77 5.13 -2.25
C LEU A 101 10.08 6.15 -1.13
N ALA A 102 9.06 6.81 -0.58
CA ALA A 102 9.24 7.78 0.51
C ALA A 102 9.84 7.17 1.79
N VAL A 103 9.85 5.84 1.93
CA VAL A 103 10.54 5.16 3.03
C VAL A 103 12.04 5.49 3.09
N GLU A 104 12.69 5.74 1.94
CA GLU A 104 14.12 6.11 1.86
C GLU A 104 14.38 7.52 2.41
N HIS A 105 13.37 8.39 2.32
CA HIS A 105 13.40 9.77 2.78
C HIS A 105 12.07 10.12 3.48
N PRO A 106 11.84 9.62 4.72
CA PRO A 106 10.55 9.73 5.38
C PRO A 106 10.02 11.16 5.46
N GLY A 107 8.75 11.35 5.11
CA GLY A 107 8.07 12.64 5.02
C GLY A 107 8.38 13.46 3.75
N GLU A 108 9.36 13.08 2.93
CA GLU A 108 9.63 13.76 1.65
C GLU A 108 8.82 13.16 0.51
N ASN A 109 8.11 14.01 -0.26
CA ASN A 109 7.31 13.60 -1.43
C ASN A 109 6.22 12.54 -1.13
N LEU A 110 5.81 12.42 0.13
CA LEU A 110 4.75 11.51 0.56
C LEU A 110 3.37 12.12 0.28
N ASP A 111 2.46 11.35 -0.33
CA ASP A 111 1.02 11.65 -0.33
C ASP A 111 0.46 11.31 1.07
N GLU A 112 0.62 12.25 2.02
CA GLU A 112 0.23 12.07 3.43
C GLU A 112 -1.24 11.67 3.58
N LYS A 113 -2.11 12.21 2.71
CA LYS A 113 -3.55 11.96 2.77
C LYS A 113 -3.86 10.50 2.40
N LEU A 114 -3.25 10.02 1.31
CA LEU A 114 -3.36 8.61 0.93
C LEU A 114 -2.77 7.69 2.00
N ASN A 115 -1.58 8.01 2.51
CA ASN A 115 -0.90 7.19 3.51
C ASN A 115 -1.72 7.10 4.81
N GLN A 116 -2.22 8.22 5.31
CA GLN A 116 -3.07 8.24 6.51
C GLN A 116 -4.38 7.49 6.27
N LYS A 117 -5.00 7.61 5.09
CA LYS A 117 -6.20 6.85 4.74
C LYS A 117 -5.95 5.35 4.81
N LEU A 118 -4.82 4.87 4.29
CA LEU A 118 -4.44 3.46 4.36
C LEU A 118 -4.24 3.00 5.81
N LEU A 119 -3.48 3.77 6.60
CA LEU A 119 -3.26 3.48 8.02
C LEU A 119 -4.59 3.38 8.80
N ASP A 120 -5.49 4.36 8.61
CA ASP A 120 -6.78 4.41 9.28
C ASP A 120 -7.68 3.22 8.89
N GLN A 121 -7.71 2.86 7.61
CA GLN A 121 -8.45 1.69 7.12
C GLN A 121 -7.90 0.39 7.70
N MET A 122 -6.58 0.22 7.73
CA MET A 122 -5.93 -0.95 8.30
C MET A 122 -6.23 -1.10 9.79
N LEU A 123 -6.12 -0.03 10.58
CA LEU A 123 -6.46 -0.01 12.00
C LEU A 123 -7.93 -0.32 12.26
N ALA A 124 -8.84 0.24 11.45
CA ALA A 124 -10.26 -0.04 11.58
C ALA A 124 -10.61 -1.51 11.25
N MET A 125 -9.91 -2.09 10.28
CA MET A 125 -10.12 -3.47 9.81
C MET A 125 -9.53 -4.51 10.77
N ALA A 126 -8.29 -4.32 11.22
CA ALA A 126 -7.55 -5.30 12.00
C ALA A 126 -6.95 -4.72 13.30
N PRO A 127 -7.76 -4.10 14.18
CA PRO A 127 -7.24 -3.42 15.37
C PRO A 127 -6.50 -4.38 16.32
N ASN A 128 -6.98 -5.61 16.46
CA ASN A 128 -6.34 -6.62 17.32
C ASN A 128 -4.95 -7.02 16.85
N THR A 129 -4.69 -6.95 15.54
CA THR A 129 -3.40 -7.27 14.93
C THR A 129 -2.44 -6.08 15.02
N LEU A 130 -2.96 -4.84 14.94
CA LEU A 130 -2.15 -3.65 14.72
C LEU A 130 -1.97 -2.74 15.97
N ASP A 131 -2.94 -2.68 16.89
CA ASP A 131 -2.94 -1.72 18.02
C ASP A 131 -1.77 -1.88 19.00
N ASN A 132 -1.12 -3.05 19.03
CA ASN A 132 -0.05 -3.38 19.97
C ASN A 132 1.30 -3.64 19.29
N LEU A 133 1.50 -3.16 18.07
CA LEU A 133 2.75 -3.39 17.38
C LEU A 133 3.93 -2.71 18.10
N PRO A 134 5.01 -3.45 18.40
CA PRO A 134 6.18 -2.86 19.01
C PRO A 134 6.83 -1.88 18.05
N THR A 135 7.19 -0.70 18.57
CA THR A 135 7.83 0.40 17.83
C THR A 135 9.35 0.27 17.75
N THR A 136 9.93 -0.80 18.29
CA THR A 136 11.37 -1.08 18.30
C THR A 136 11.64 -2.56 18.05
N ASN A 137 12.67 -2.89 17.26
CA ASN A 137 13.14 -4.26 17.08
C ASN A 137 13.54 -4.87 18.43
N GLN A 138 13.14 -6.13 18.69
CA GLN A 138 13.63 -6.92 19.83
C GLN A 138 14.88 -7.72 19.44
#